data_AF-A0AAI9R5B9-F1
#
_entry.id   AF-A0AAI9R5B9-F1
#
_cell.length_a   1.000
_cell.length_b   1.000
_cell.length_c   1.000
_cell.angle_alpha   90.00
_cell.angle_beta   90.00
_cell.angle_gamma   90.00
#
_symmetry.space_group_name_H-M   'P 1'
#
loop_
_entity.id
_entity.type
_entity.pdbx_description
1 polymer ?
#
loop_
_entity_poly.entity_id
_entity_poly.type
_entity_poly.pdbx_seq_one_letter_code
_entity_poly.pdbx_strand_id
1 'polypeptide(L)' 'AVSSGDAQKLYNLVCEEFGIKPRSYTTFWKHLKTLEGLGMIESRTANASVGRGRTQHITMTNTQPALLENRIEKEFL' A
#
# COMPACT_ATOMS: atom_id res chain seq x y z
N ALA A 1 -5.08 6.14 8.37
CA ALA A 1 -5.52 5.23 7.30
C ALA A 1 -5.27 5.91 5.96
N VAL A 2 -4.83 5.17 4.94
CA VAL A 2 -4.62 5.70 3.58
C VAL A 2 -5.63 5.05 2.63
N SER A 3 -6.07 5.76 1.59
CA SER A 3 -6.94 5.15 0.58
C SER A 3 -6.12 4.26 -0.35
N SER A 4 -6.75 3.25 -0.97
CA SER A 4 -6.09 2.42 -1.97
C SER A 4 -5.63 3.22 -3.19
N GLY A 5 -6.33 4.31 -3.53
CA GLY A 5 -5.92 5.22 -4.59
C GLY A 5 -4.64 5.96 -4.22
N ASP A 6 -4.53 6.47 -2.99
CA ASP A 6 -3.32 7.16 -2.53
C ASP A 6 -2.14 6.19 -2.38
N ALA A 7 -2.40 4.99 -1.85
CA ALA A 7 -1.38 3.94 -1.77
C ALA A 7 -0.82 3.56 -3.15
N GLN A 8 -1.66 3.48 -4.18
CA GLN A 8 -1.23 3.20 -5.54
C GLN A 8 -0.39 4.35 -6.13
N LYS A 9 -0.78 5.61 -5.88
CA LYS A 9 0.00 6.77 -6.33
C LYS A 9 1.38 6.80 -5.70
N LEU A 10 1.47 6.56 -4.39
CA LEU A 10 2.75 6.48 -3.66
C LEU A 10 3.60 5.32 -4.18
N TYR A 11 2.99 4.15 -4.41
CA TYR A 11 3.70 3.01 -5.01
C TYR A 11 4.30 3.35 -6.38
N ASN A 12 3.57 4.06 -7.24
CA ASN A 12 4.08 4.47 -8.55
C ASN A 12 5.27 5.45 -8.42
N LEU A 13 5.16 6.41 -7.50
CA LEU A 13 6.23 7.38 -7.24
C LEU A 13 7.51 6.67 -6.78
N VAL A 14 7.41 5.76 -5.81
CA VAL A 14 8.56 4.96 -5.34
C VAL A 14 9.14 4.10 -6.48
N CYS A 15 8.31 3.51 -7.33
CA CYS A 15 8.81 2.78 -8.49
C CYS A 15 9.64 3.68 -9.42
N GLU A 16 9.16 4.91 -9.67
CA GLU A 16 9.85 5.91 -10.49
C GLU A 16 11.20 6.32 -9.89
N GLU A 17 11.24 6.62 -8.59
CA GLU A 17 12.47 6.99 -7.86
C GLU A 17 13.57 5.93 -7.95
N PHE A 18 13.18 4.65 -7.93
CA PHE A 18 14.11 3.51 -8.04
C PHE A 18 14.35 3.05 -9.48
N GLY A 19 13.79 3.72 -10.50
CA GLY A 19 13.93 3.32 -11.91
C GLY A 19 13.24 1.99 -12.26
N ILE A 20 12.27 1.57 -11.44
CA ILE A 20 11.52 0.33 -11.60
C ILE A 20 10.20 0.61 -12.33
N LYS A 21 9.84 -0.23 -13.30
CA LYS A 21 8.51 -0.12 -13.93
C LYS A 21 7.41 -0.61 -12.95
N PRO A 22 6.41 0.23 -12.62
CA PRO A 22 5.33 -0.17 -11.72
C PRO A 22 4.54 -1.35 -12.29
N ARG A 23 4.11 -2.25 -11.41
CA ARG A 23 3.27 -3.39 -11.77
C ARG A 23 1.84 -2.92 -12.10
N SER A 24 1.10 -3.75 -12.84
CA SER A 24 -0.30 -3.47 -13.16
C SER A 24 -1.16 -3.33 -11.90
N TYR A 25 -2.28 -2.62 -11.99
CA TYR A 25 -3.20 -2.42 -10.88
C TYR A 25 -3.64 -3.73 -10.20
N THR A 26 -3.95 -4.76 -11.00
CA THR A 26 -4.34 -6.08 -10.46
C THR A 26 -3.20 -6.78 -9.74
N THR A 27 -1.95 -6.57 -10.16
CA THR A 27 -0.77 -7.14 -9.51
C THR A 27 -0.44 -6.39 -8.21
N PHE A 28 -0.49 -5.06 -8.24
CA PHE A 28 -0.42 -4.22 -7.04
C PHE A 28 -1.44 -4.67 -5.99
N TRP A 29 -2.69 -4.91 -6.41
CA TRP A 29 -3.73 -5.41 -5.50
C TRP A 29 -3.43 -6.79 -4.93
N LYS A 30 -2.88 -7.71 -5.73
CA LYS A 30 -2.46 -9.02 -5.22
C LYS A 30 -1.42 -8.86 -4.10
N HIS A 31 -0.45 -7.96 -4.26
CA HIS A 31 0.55 -7.68 -3.22
C HIS A 31 -0.08 -7.12 -1.94
N LEU A 32 -1.01 -6.16 -2.06
CA LEU A 32 -1.77 -5.67 -0.89
C LEU A 32 -2.52 -6.80 -0.18
N LYS A 33 -3.17 -7.71 -0.91
CA LYS A 33 -3.85 -8.86 -0.32
C LYS A 33 -2.89 -9.86 0.32
N THR A 34 -1.68 -10.03 -0.21
CA THR A 34 -0.63 -10.80 0.45
C THR A 34 -0.24 -10.16 1.79
N LEU A 35 0.00 -8.84 1.83
CA LEU A 35 0.34 -8.13 3.07
C LEU A 35 -0.79 -8.21 4.11
N GLU A 36 -2.04 -8.15 3.67
CA GLU A 36 -3.21 -8.34 4.54
C GLU A 36 -3.27 -9.77 5.10
N GLY A 37 -3.03 -10.79 4.26
CA GLY A 37 -2.97 -12.19 4.69
C GLY A 37 -1.84 -12.50 5.67
N LEU A 38 -0.74 -11.74 5.60
CA LEU A 38 0.36 -11.80 6.57
C LEU A 38 0.08 -11.02 7.86
N GLY A 39 -1.07 -10.33 7.96
CA GLY A 39 -1.41 -9.49 9.10
C GLY A 39 -0.58 -8.21 9.20
N MET A 40 0.13 -7.80 8.13
CA MET A 40 0.91 -6.57 8.15
C MET A 40 0.02 -5.34 7.97
N ILE A 41 -1.07 -5.47 7.24
CA ILE A 41 -2.06 -4.41 7.02
C ILE A 41 -3.48 -4.94 7.21
N GLU A 42 -4.41 -4.04 7.46
CA GLU A 42 -5.84 -4.28 7.40
C GLU A 42 -6.43 -3.41 6.28
N SER A 43 -7.40 -3.93 5.53
CA SER A 43 -8.15 -3.15 4.55
C SER A 43 -9.65 -3.19 4.81
N ARG A 44 -10.29 -2.01 4.88
CA ARG A 44 -11.74 -1.89 5.05
C ARG A 44 -12.37 -1.21 3.84
N THR A 45 -13.45 -1.79 3.33
CA THR A 45 -14.20 -1.19 2.22
C THR A 45 -15.03 -0.03 2.70
N ALA A 46 -14.94 1.09 2.00
CA ALA A 46 -15.84 2.22 2.14
C ALA A 46 -16.37 2.63 0.77
N ASN A 47 -17.48 3.37 0.78
CA ASN A 47 -17.93 4.08 -0.39
C ASN A 47 -16.94 5.20 -0.69
N ALA A 48 -16.66 5.45 -1.97
CA ALA A 48 -15.85 6.59 -2.35
C ALA A 48 -16.54 7.89 -1.87
N SER A 49 -15.77 8.80 -1.26
CA SER A 49 -16.29 10.10 -0.78
C SER A 49 -16.61 11.06 -1.93
N VAL A 50 -16.05 10.82 -3.12
CA VAL A 50 -16.28 11.60 -4.34
C VAL A 50 -16.45 10.65 -5.52
N GLY A 51 -17.54 10.81 -6.29
CA GLY A 51 -17.84 10.00 -7.47
C GLY A 51 -18.50 8.65 -7.19
N ARG A 52 -18.51 7.76 -8.20
CA ARG A 52 -19.07 6.40 -8.13
C ARG A 52 -17.94 5.40 -7.94
N GLY A 53 -17.99 4.58 -6.88
CA GLY A 53 -17.03 3.50 -6.68
C GLY A 53 -16.90 3.04 -5.23
N ARG A 54 -16.08 2.00 -5.04
CA ARG A 54 -15.64 1.51 -3.73
C ARG A 54 -14.17 1.88 -3.55
N THR A 55 -13.80 2.34 -2.37
CA THR A 55 -12.40 2.57 -2.00
C THR A 55 -12.05 1.66 -0.82
N GLN A 56 -10.80 1.24 -0.74
CA GLN A 56 -10.31 0.53 0.44
C GLN A 56 -9.51 1.50 1.29
N HIS A 57 -9.84 1.59 2.57
CA HIS A 57 -8.97 2.24 3.55
C HIS A 57 -8.01 1.20 4.12
N ILE A 58 -6.73 1.47 3.98
CA ILE A 58 -5.64 0.63 4.42
C ILE A 58 -5.09 1.21 5.73
N THR A 59 -4.92 0.34 6.71
CA THR A 59 -4.36 0.64 8.03
C THR A 59 -3.28 -0.36 8.38
N MET A 60 -2.31 0.06 9.18
CA MET A 60 -1.29 -0.81 9.75
C MET A 60 -1.48 -0.78 11.27
N THR A 61 -1.94 -1.89 11.83
CA THR A 61 -2.32 -2.00 13.25
C THR A 61 -1.28 -2.75 14.08
N ASN A 62 -0.56 -3.68 13.47
CA ASN A 62 0.36 -4.58 14.16
C ASN A 62 1.80 -4.06 14.27
N THR A 63 2.19 -3.07 13.46
CA THR A 63 3.56 -2.52 13.45
C THR A 63 3.52 -1.02 13.22
N GLN A 64 4.44 -0.27 13.82
CA GLN A 64 4.58 1.15 13.53
C GLN A 64 5.28 1.35 12.17
N PRO A 65 4.72 2.16 11.24
CA PRO A 65 5.29 2.35 9.91
C PRO A 65 6.78 2.74 9.92
N ALA A 66 7.17 3.66 10.81
CA ALA A 66 8.55 4.11 10.94
C ALA A 66 9.53 2.99 11.34
N LEU A 67 9.09 2.00 12.14
CA LEU A 67 9.94 0.87 12.49
C LEU A 67 10.17 -0.06 11.30
N LEU A 68 9.13 -0.26 10.48
CA LEU A 68 9.22 -1.07 9.27
C LEU A 68 10.12 -0.38 8.23
N GLU A 69 9.96 0.92 8.05
CA GLU A 69 10.81 1.75 7.18
C GLU A 69 12.29 1.64 7.57
N ASN A 70 12.61 1.91 8.84
CA ASN A 70 13.98 1.77 9.36
C ASN A 70 14.57 0.36 9.13
N ARG A 71 13.74 -0.68 9.23
CA ARG A 71 14.19 -2.07 9.00
C ARG A 71 14.43 -2.33 7.51
N ILE A 72 13.55 -1.86 6.64
CA ILE A 72 13.70 -1.98 5.18
C ILE A 72 14.97 -1.24 4.77
N GLU A 73 15.15 0.01 5.16
CA GLU A 73 16.33 0.79 4.80
C GLU A 73 17.64 0.11 5.20
N LYS A 74 17.71 -0.47 6.41
CA LYS A 74 18.90 -1.20 6.89
C LYS A 74 19.22 -2.49 6.15
N GLU A 75 18.23 -3.12 5.52
CA GLU A 75 18.41 -4.39 4.81
C GLU A 75 18.68 -4.16 3.31
N PHE A 76 18.32 -2.98 2.78
CA PHE A 76 18.50 -2.61 1.38
C PHE A 76 19.67 -1.61 1.13
N LEU A 77 20.28 -1.04 2.19
CA LEU A 77 21.50 -0.21 2.18
C LEU A 77 22.64 -0.91 2.93
#